data_AF-A0A543IST3-F1
#
_entry.id   AF-A0A543IST3-F1
#
_cell.length_a   1.000
_cell.length_b   1.000
_cell.length_c   1.000
_cell.angle_alpha   90.00
_cell.angle_beta   90.00
_cell.angle_gamma   90.00
#
_symmetry.space_group_name_H-M   'P 1'
#
loop_
_entity.id
_entity.type
_entity.pdbx_description
1 polymer ?
#
loop_
_entity_poly.entity_id
_entity_poly.type
_entity_poly.pdbx_seq_one_letter_code
_entity_poly.pdbx_strand_id
1 'polypeptide(L)'
;MTEERTNAAGAFLWPWWPPLYVYDVDGGDGRGVCGVSESFVTARRHLIEALRTMPNGASGSIRQALLDLNMLPHPDYRYGPVIVRAWRDPDTGVVRVDDNPAGRWTGGPYGTACRMAGAEGGDGGRG
;
A
#
# COMPACT_ATOMS: atom_id res chain seq x y z
N MET A 1 4.25 17.82 31.67
CA MET A 1 5.25 16.74 31.55
C MET A 1 4.55 15.63 30.79
N THR A 2 4.68 15.64 29.46
CA THR A 2 3.92 14.74 28.58
C THR A 2 4.81 13.53 28.34
N GLU A 3 4.45 12.37 28.90
CA GLU A 3 5.22 11.13 28.70
C GLU A 3 5.24 10.77 27.22
N GLU A 4 6.42 10.93 26.60
CA GLU A 4 6.75 10.39 25.28
C GLU A 4 6.72 8.86 25.37
N ARG A 5 5.59 8.25 24.99
CA ARG A 5 5.51 6.81 24.77
C ARG A 5 6.03 6.47 23.39
N THR A 6 7.35 6.46 23.23
CA THR A 6 8.00 5.86 22.07
C THR A 6 7.79 4.34 22.12
N ASN A 7 7.28 3.72 21.05
CA ASN A 7 7.29 2.26 20.98
C ASN A 7 8.73 1.75 20.70
N ALA A 8 8.95 0.45 20.89
CA ALA A 8 10.26 -0.21 20.74
C ALA A 8 10.94 -0.06 19.35
N ALA A 9 10.30 0.60 18.38
CA ALA A 9 10.82 0.86 17.03
C ALA A 9 11.17 2.34 16.78
N GLY A 10 11.22 3.19 17.82
CA GLY A 10 11.63 4.60 17.68
C GLY A 10 10.71 5.45 16.79
N ALA A 11 9.51 4.95 16.47
CA ALA A 11 8.52 5.70 15.72
C ALA A 11 7.86 6.72 16.66
N PHE A 12 7.99 8.01 16.35
CA PHE A 12 7.14 9.02 16.96
C PHE A 12 5.71 8.82 16.44
N LEU A 13 4.97 7.93 17.09
CA LEU A 13 3.53 7.82 16.90
C LEU A 13 2.94 9.06 17.56
N TRP A 14 2.55 10.07 16.79
CA TRP A 14 1.51 10.95 17.31
C TRP A 14 0.25 10.08 17.47
N PRO A 15 -0.22 9.81 18.71
CA PRO A 15 -1.31 8.87 18.96
C PRO A 15 -2.68 9.32 18.39
N TRP A 16 -2.73 10.45 17.67
CA TRP A 16 -3.93 11.05 17.11
C TRP A 16 -3.94 11.13 15.57
N TRP A 17 -2.90 10.69 14.85
CA TRP A 17 -2.96 10.67 13.39
C TRP A 17 -3.72 9.44 12.89
N PRO A 18 -4.82 9.62 12.14
CA PRO A 18 -5.56 8.49 11.60
C PRO A 18 -4.63 7.70 10.66
N PRO A 19 -4.68 6.36 10.69
CA PRO A 19 -3.89 5.55 9.77
C PRO A 19 -4.30 5.88 8.34
N LEU A 20 -3.32 6.05 7.46
CA LEU A 20 -3.54 6.18 6.03
C LEU A 20 -3.72 4.79 5.43
N TYR A 21 -4.48 4.71 4.35
CA TYR A 21 -4.73 3.50 3.59
C TYR A 21 -4.13 3.68 2.20
N VAL A 22 -3.09 2.91 1.92
CA VAL A 22 -2.45 2.90 0.61
C VAL A 22 -3.00 1.71 -0.16
N TYR A 23 -3.53 1.97 -1.35
CA TYR A 23 -3.91 0.93 -2.28
C TYR A 23 -2.93 0.89 -3.45
N ASP A 24 -2.71 -0.31 -3.97
CA ASP A 24 -1.92 -0.56 -5.17
C ASP A 24 -2.60 -1.60 -6.04
N VAL A 25 -2.49 -1.44 -7.36
CA VAL A 25 -3.00 -2.36 -8.39
C VAL A 25 -1.91 -2.55 -9.42
N ASP A 26 -1.64 -3.81 -9.76
CA ASP A 26 -0.70 -4.23 -10.80
C ASP A 26 -1.44 -5.07 -11.86
N GLY A 27 -1.34 -4.64 -13.12
CA GLY A 27 -1.89 -5.34 -14.28
C GLY A 27 -1.02 -6.48 -14.80
N GLY A 28 0.24 -6.59 -14.34
CA GLY A 28 1.22 -7.58 -14.81
C GLY A 28 1.87 -7.25 -16.16
N ASP A 29 1.41 -6.20 -16.85
CA ASP A 29 1.94 -5.66 -18.10
C ASP A 29 2.89 -4.47 -17.89
N GLY A 30 3.33 -4.27 -16.64
CA GLY A 30 4.13 -3.11 -16.24
C GLY A 30 3.31 -1.83 -16.06
N ARG A 31 1.97 -1.91 -16.09
CA ARG A 31 1.08 -0.81 -15.74
C ARG A 31 0.47 -1.06 -14.36
N GLY A 32 0.40 -0.01 -13.56
CA GLY A 32 -0.19 -0.07 -12.24
C GLY A 32 -0.76 1.27 -11.80
N VAL A 33 -1.61 1.24 -10.78
CA VAL A 33 -2.17 2.43 -10.16
C VAL A 33 -2.00 2.29 -8.65
N CYS A 34 -1.52 3.33 -8.00
CA CYS A 34 -1.48 3.42 -6.54
C CYS A 34 -2.09 4.73 -6.07
N GLY A 35 -2.53 4.75 -4.82
CA GLY A 35 -3.01 5.97 -4.17
C GLY A 35 -3.06 5.82 -2.66
N VAL A 36 -3.21 6.96 -1.98
CA VAL A 36 -3.33 7.04 -0.53
C VAL A 36 -4.63 7.73 -0.16
N SER A 37 -5.29 7.26 0.89
CA SER A 37 -6.55 7.80 1.39
C SER A 37 -6.58 7.72 2.93
N GLU A 38 -7.18 8.71 3.57
CA GLU A 38 -7.47 8.69 5.01
C GLU A 38 -8.66 7.79 5.35
N SER A 39 -9.46 7.40 4.35
CA SER A 39 -10.64 6.54 4.49
C SER A 39 -10.40 5.17 3.87
N PHE A 40 -10.57 4.12 4.67
CA PHE A 40 -10.55 2.73 4.21
C PHE A 40 -11.61 2.47 3.13
N VAL A 41 -12.82 3.00 3.32
CA VAL A 41 -13.94 2.82 2.38
C VAL A 41 -13.60 3.45 1.03
N THR A 42 -13.01 4.64 1.03
CA THR A 42 -12.58 5.34 -0.18
C THR A 42 -11.44 4.59 -0.88
N ALA A 43 -10.44 4.12 -0.14
CA ALA A 43 -9.35 3.31 -0.68
C ALA A 43 -9.87 2.02 -1.33
N ARG A 44 -10.79 1.32 -0.67
CA ARG A 44 -11.43 0.09 -1.18
C ARG A 44 -12.23 0.35 -2.45
N ARG A 45 -12.97 1.46 -2.52
CA ARG A 45 -13.68 1.86 -3.74
C ARG A 45 -12.70 2.07 -4.89
N HIS A 46 -11.64 2.85 -4.68
CA HIS A 46 -10.66 3.14 -5.72
C HIS A 46 -9.87 1.90 -6.16
N LEU A 47 -9.54 0.99 -5.25
CA LEU A 47 -8.98 -0.32 -5.58
C LEU A 47 -9.88 -1.10 -6.57
N ILE A 48 -11.17 -1.21 -6.25
CA ILE A 48 -12.13 -1.95 -7.08
C ILE A 48 -12.33 -1.25 -8.43
N GLU A 49 -12.44 0.07 -8.44
CA GLU A 49 -12.56 0.87 -9.68
C GLU A 49 -11.32 0.70 -10.58
N ALA A 50 -10.11 0.77 -10.01
CA ALA A 50 -8.88 0.56 -10.74
C ALA A 50 -8.78 -0.87 -11.29
N LEU A 51 -9.13 -1.90 -10.51
CA LEU A 51 -9.13 -3.28 -11.01
C LEU A 51 -10.09 -3.48 -12.18
N ARG A 52 -11.22 -2.77 -12.24
CA ARG A 52 -12.17 -2.85 -13.36
C ARG A 52 -11.63 -2.29 -14.66
N THR A 53 -10.63 -1.41 -14.62
CA THR A 53 -10.00 -0.85 -15.83
C THR A 53 -8.74 -1.61 -16.25
N MET A 54 -8.24 -2.51 -15.42
CA MET A 54 -7.05 -3.32 -15.67
C MET A 54 -7.32 -4.62 -16.43
N PRO A 55 -6.33 -5.26 -17.06
CA PRO A 55 -6.50 -6.57 -17.70
C PRO A 55 -7.05 -7.64 -16.75
N ASN A 56 -7.69 -8.66 -17.32
CA ASN A 56 -8.04 -9.87 -16.58
C ASN A 56 -6.77 -10.51 -16.00
N GLY A 57 -6.83 -10.97 -14.75
CA GLY A 57 -5.66 -11.45 -14.01
C GLY A 57 -4.93 -10.37 -13.20
N ALA A 58 -5.31 -9.10 -13.33
CA ALA A 58 -4.76 -8.02 -12.50
C ALA A 58 -5.02 -8.25 -11.00
N SER A 59 -4.12 -7.75 -10.17
CA SER A 59 -4.21 -7.90 -8.71
C SER A 59 -3.94 -6.59 -8.00
N GLY A 60 -4.41 -6.47 -6.77
CA GLY A 60 -4.18 -5.28 -5.96
C GLY A 60 -4.35 -5.54 -4.48
N SER A 61 -3.92 -4.56 -3.69
CA SER A 61 -3.85 -4.69 -2.24
C SER A 61 -4.15 -3.36 -1.54
N ILE A 62 -4.52 -3.43 -0.26
CA ILE A 62 -4.55 -2.26 0.64
C ILE A 62 -3.66 -2.54 1.83
N ARG A 63 -2.80 -1.59 2.17
CA ARG A 63 -1.99 -1.57 3.39
C ARG A 63 -2.35 -0.37 4.24
N GLN A 64 -2.22 -0.52 5.56
CA GLN A 64 -2.16 0.65 6.43
C GLN A 64 -0.77 1.29 6.28
N ALA A 65 -0.71 2.62 6.36
CA ALA A 65 0.52 3.37 6.35
C ALA A 65 0.48 4.52 7.37
N LEU A 66 1.66 4.91 7.85
CA LEU A 66 1.86 6.11 8.64
C LEU A 66 2.92 6.96 7.95
N LEU A 67 2.69 8.27 7.89
CA LEU A 67 3.71 9.20 7.41
C LEU A 67 4.73 9.43 8.54
N ASP A 68 5.99 9.07 8.31
CA ASP A 68 7.08 9.26 9.26
C ASP A 68 7.80 10.57 8.98
N LEU A 69 7.44 11.58 9.78
CA LEU A 69 8.07 12.90 9.73
C LEU A 69 9.44 12.95 10.43
N ASN A 70 9.89 11.87 11.08
CA ASN A 70 11.23 11.85 11.68
C ASN A 70 12.34 11.63 10.64
N MET A 71 11.98 11.25 9.41
CA MET A 71 12.92 11.08 8.29
C MET A 71 13.22 12.38 7.53
N LEU A 72 13.02 13.55 8.14
CA LEU A 72 13.33 14.82 7.52
C LEU A 72 14.81 14.89 7.07
N PRO A 73 15.10 15.48 5.91
CA PRO A 73 14.19 16.28 5.06
C PRO A 73 13.31 15.45 4.11
N HIS A 74 13.38 14.12 4.12
CA HIS A 74 12.67 13.23 3.20
C HIS A 74 11.65 12.36 3.96
N PRO A 75 10.48 12.92 4.32
CA PRO A 75 9.43 12.14 4.99
C PRO A 75 9.03 10.95 4.12
N ASP A 76 8.80 9.80 4.76
CA ASP A 76 8.48 8.55 4.06
C ASP A 76 7.30 7.84 4.74
N TYR A 77 6.66 6.93 4.02
CA TYR A 77 5.59 6.10 4.55
C TYR A 77 6.15 4.83 5.19
N ARG A 78 5.77 4.59 6.45
CA ARG A 78 5.93 3.29 7.11
C ARG A 78 4.69 2.44 6.83
N TYR A 79 4.87 1.36 6.09
CA TYR A 79 3.79 0.46 5.70
C TYR A 79 3.58 -0.67 6.71
N GLY A 80 2.33 -0.84 7.13
CA GLY A 80 1.85 -1.99 7.88
C GLY A 80 1.50 -3.17 6.96
N PRO A 81 0.86 -4.23 7.51
CA PRO A 81 0.48 -5.40 6.76
C PRO A 81 -0.59 -5.09 5.70
N VAL A 82 -0.70 -5.99 4.72
CA VAL A 82 -1.81 -5.98 3.75
C VAL A 82 -3.09 -6.40 4.48
N ILE A 83 -4.09 -5.54 4.46
CA ILE A 83 -5.39 -5.73 5.12
C ILE A 83 -6.51 -6.09 4.14
N VAL A 84 -6.31 -5.86 2.84
CA VAL A 84 -7.22 -6.28 1.77
C VAL A 84 -6.40 -6.80 0.60
N ARG A 85 -6.84 -7.90 -0.02
CA ARG A 85 -6.39 -8.34 -1.34
C ARG A 85 -7.58 -8.31 -2.28
N ALA A 86 -7.33 -7.93 -3.52
CA ALA A 86 -8.33 -8.03 -4.56
C ALA A 86 -7.67 -8.46 -5.87
N TRP A 87 -8.44 -9.12 -6.72
CA TRP A 87 -7.97 -9.52 -8.05
C TRP A 87 -9.12 -9.52 -9.03
N ARG A 88 -8.80 -9.28 -10.29
CA ARG A 88 -9.71 -9.45 -11.41
C ARG A 88 -9.57 -10.87 -11.92
N ASP A 89 -10.63 -11.65 -11.79
CA ASP A 89 -10.66 -13.05 -12.21
C ASP A 89 -10.22 -13.20 -13.69
N PRO A 90 -9.28 -14.09 -14.01
CA PRO A 90 -8.71 -14.20 -15.35
C PRO A 90 -9.76 -14.64 -16.39
N ASP A 91 -10.68 -15.51 -15.98
CA ASP A 91 -11.63 -16.15 -16.90
C ASP A 91 -12.91 -15.32 -17.07
N THR A 92 -13.40 -14.72 -15.98
CA THR A 92 -14.70 -14.02 -15.95
C THR A 92 -14.57 -12.51 -15.93
N GLY A 93 -13.40 -11.97 -15.63
CA GLY A 93 -13.18 -10.53 -15.45
C GLY A 93 -13.89 -9.94 -14.22
N VAL A 94 -14.49 -10.77 -13.36
CA VAL A 94 -15.15 -10.35 -12.11
C VAL A 94 -14.10 -9.97 -11.08
N VAL A 95 -14.27 -8.83 -10.42
CA VAL A 95 -13.40 -8.43 -9.31
C VAL A 95 -13.80 -9.17 -8.04
N ARG A 96 -12.86 -9.90 -7.47
CA ARG A 96 -12.97 -10.58 -6.18
C ARG A 96 -12.16 -9.81 -5.14
N VAL A 97 -12.72 -9.70 -3.94
CA VAL A 97 -12.11 -8.97 -2.82
C VAL A 97 -12.10 -9.89 -1.61
N ASP A 98 -10.94 -10.01 -0.99
CA ASP A 98 -10.72 -10.73 0.26
C ASP A 98 -10.26 -9.73 1.33
N ASP A 99 -11.15 -9.47 2.26
CA ASP A 99 -10.95 -8.54 3.37
C ASP A 99 -10.32 -9.26 4.59
N ASN A 100 -9.28 -10.10 4.43
CA ASN A 100 -8.45 -10.58 5.57
C ASN A 100 -7.10 -11.29 5.24
N PRO A 101 -6.01 -10.62 4.81
CA PRO A 101 -4.74 -11.32 4.52
C PRO A 101 -3.70 -11.36 5.65
N ALA A 102 -3.86 -10.61 6.75
CA ALA A 102 -3.08 -10.78 7.98
C ALA A 102 -3.79 -10.11 9.17
N GLY A 103 -4.52 -10.90 9.96
CA GLY A 103 -5.27 -10.42 11.12
C GLY A 103 -4.40 -9.69 12.15
N ARG A 104 -4.99 -8.63 12.73
CA ARG A 104 -4.61 -7.93 13.96
C ARG A 104 -3.12 -7.56 14.09
N TRP A 105 -2.84 -6.29 13.82
CA TRP A 105 -1.56 -5.58 14.02
C TRP A 105 -0.80 -6.03 15.30
N THR A 106 0.20 -6.89 15.14
CA THR A 106 1.18 -7.27 16.19
C THR A 106 2.59 -6.80 15.79
N GLY A 107 2.77 -5.48 15.69
CA GLY A 107 4.06 -4.76 15.70
C GLY A 107 5.33 -5.50 15.25
N GLY A 108 5.41 -5.92 13.97
CA GLY A 108 6.60 -6.53 13.34
C GLY A 108 7.05 -5.76 12.08
N PRO A 109 8.29 -5.99 11.58
CA PRO A 109 9.07 -5.01 10.85
C PRO A 109 8.45 -4.61 9.50
N TYR A 110 8.41 -3.31 9.28
CA TYR A 110 7.84 -2.62 8.13
C TYR A 110 8.38 -3.17 6.81
N GLY A 111 7.47 -3.47 5.88
CA GLY A 111 7.79 -3.95 4.53
C GLY A 111 8.08 -2.80 3.57
N THR A 112 8.79 -3.12 2.49
CA THR A 112 9.15 -2.19 1.41
C THR A 112 7.91 -1.68 0.64
N ALA A 113 8.04 -0.43 0.18
CA ALA A 113 7.02 0.37 -0.51
C ALA A 113 6.44 -0.26 -1.79
N CYS A 114 5.33 0.33 -2.27
CA CYS A 114 4.71 0.06 -3.56
C CYS A 114 5.78 0.08 -4.67
N ARG A 115 6.02 -1.08 -5.32
CA ARG A 115 6.87 -1.15 -6.50
C ARG A 115 6.05 -0.63 -7.67
N MET A 116 6.19 0.65 -8.01
CA MET A 116 5.74 1.19 -9.29
C MET A 116 6.55 0.48 -10.39
N ALA A 117 5.98 -0.53 -11.04
CA ALA A 117 6.48 -0.95 -12.34
C ALA A 117 6.18 0.20 -13.30
N GLY A 118 7.22 0.88 -13.80
CA GLY A 118 7.06 1.99 -14.75
C GLY A 118 7.93 3.21 -14.49
N ALA A 119 9.24 3.02 -14.35
CA ALA A 119 10.21 3.96 -14.92
C ALA A 119 11.28 3.11 -15.59
N GLU A 120 11.09 2.88 -16.90
CA GLU A 120 12.15 2.38 -17.76
C GLU A 120 13.31 3.37 -17.70
N GLY A 121 14.27 3.10 -16.80
CA GLY A 121 15.62 3.62 -16.91
C GLY A 121 16.36 2.75 -17.90
N GLY A 122 16.15 2.99 -19.19
CA GLY A 122 17.15 2.62 -20.19
C GLY A 122 18.37 3.48 -19.96
N ASP A 123 19.51 2.87 -19.63
CA ASP A 123 20.79 3.01 -20.34
C ASP A 123 21.86 2.15 -19.63
N GLY A 124 22.74 1.54 -20.41
CA GLY A 124 23.88 0.78 -19.89
C GLY A 124 24.12 -0.58 -20.55
N GLY A 125 24.31 -0.57 -21.86
CA GLY A 125 24.81 -1.74 -22.59
C GLY A 125 26.24 -2.15 -22.20
N ARG A 126 26.55 -3.42 -22.51
CA ARG A 126 27.86 -4.05 -22.80
C ARG A 126 29.14 -3.29 -22.40
N GLY A 127 29.96 -3.97 -21.61
CA GLY A 127 31.41 -3.73 -21.46
C GLY A 127 32.01 -4.64 -20.42
#